data_AF-A0A838QV40-F1
#
_entry.id   AF-A0A838QV40-F1
#
_cell.length_a   1.000
_cell.length_b   1.000
_cell.length_c   1.000
_cell.angle_alpha   90.00
_cell.angle_beta   90.00
_cell.angle_gamma   90.00
#
_symmetry.space_group_name_H-M   'P 1'
#
loop_
_entity.id
_entity.type
_entity.pdbx_description
1 polymer ?
#
loop_
_entity_poly.entity_id
_entity_poly.type
_entity_poly.pdbx_seq_one_letter_code
_entity_poly.pdbx_strand_id
1 'polypeptide(L)'
;MTRAFLPLITVLSGVLATSPALAQAAAVVKTNPLPVYMHYMPWFESPATLGGNDWGFHWEFNNRNPNIVDAQGKRQIASHYYPKIGPYASRDPHVIEYHLLLMKYAGVDGVMINWYGQQGTNGDIGNLLTSSNAIVDRVDDAGLEFGVVFEDRFAGNIEHAKTNVRYLRDNYFNRPAYIRQGAAQDPLMAIFGPITFQQPTQWTQILAEAGEDVNFATLWYEKNEAGANADGEYAWIYQDAARTHYQHQSDFYAHRAPTLGTAGGSAYPGFNDYYQEGGLGNVVPFEIPHLNGDTLASLLSLANTNKGVIDFLQLNTWNDFSEGTMFEPTVETGFAYLEQVQDFTGVPYSKAELELIYRLYRARKNLASDPAKQALLDHAAASLAALDVPAAQLALEAAAPAGDFDGDGDTDGADLLTWQRQLGATGLFPLNDHSADANGDGIVDAADLEIWKISSAASAAQTNPAAAAIQLATAASHLVPEPAAASQAAFACLSMALMLRTVRLR
;
A
#
# COMPACT_ATOMS: atom_id res chain seq x y z
N MET A 1 -74.32 14.53 -16.27
CA MET A 1 -73.74 13.70 -15.21
C MET A 1 -72.65 12.86 -15.84
N THR A 2 -71.44 13.40 -15.87
CA THR A 2 -70.26 12.88 -16.57
C THR A 2 -69.35 12.25 -15.51
N ARG A 3 -69.11 10.94 -15.57
CA ARG A 3 -68.03 10.28 -14.83
C ARG A 3 -67.11 9.63 -15.85
N ALA A 4 -65.97 10.27 -16.06
CA ALA A 4 -64.87 9.77 -16.85
C ALA A 4 -64.12 8.69 -16.05
N PHE A 5 -63.88 7.55 -16.67
CA PHE A 5 -62.95 6.53 -16.21
C PHE A 5 -61.53 6.96 -16.60
N LEU A 6 -60.64 7.11 -15.61
CA LEU A 6 -59.20 7.29 -15.83
C LEU A 6 -58.53 5.90 -15.80
N PRO A 7 -57.73 5.51 -16.79
CA PRO A 7 -56.92 4.30 -16.70
C PRO A 7 -55.67 4.58 -15.86
N LEU A 8 -55.39 3.67 -14.93
CA LEU A 8 -54.18 3.65 -14.12
C LEU A 8 -53.00 3.28 -15.04
N ILE A 9 -52.14 4.24 -15.37
CA ILE A 9 -50.85 3.97 -16.04
C ILE A 9 -49.87 3.55 -14.96
N THR A 10 -49.60 2.25 -14.87
CA THR A 10 -48.48 1.72 -14.10
C THR A 10 -47.20 2.03 -14.89
N VAL A 11 -46.47 3.07 -14.50
CA VAL A 11 -45.11 3.31 -14.97
C VAL A 11 -44.22 2.29 -14.25
N LEU A 12 -43.96 1.16 -14.91
CA LEU A 12 -42.88 0.25 -14.51
C LEU A 12 -41.56 0.95 -14.85
N SER A 13 -40.95 1.62 -13.87
CA SER A 13 -39.57 2.09 -13.98
C SER A 13 -38.64 0.89 -13.98
N GLY A 14 -38.39 0.34 -15.18
CA GLY A 14 -37.30 -0.60 -15.41
C GLY A 14 -35.98 0.15 -15.34
N VAL A 15 -35.38 0.24 -14.15
CA VAL A 15 -33.93 0.46 -14.04
C VAL A 15 -33.29 -0.82 -14.54
N LEU A 16 -32.93 -0.84 -15.82
CA LEU A 16 -31.93 -1.76 -16.33
C LEU A 16 -30.66 -1.49 -15.54
N ALA A 17 -30.36 -2.36 -14.58
CA ALA A 17 -29.04 -2.44 -13.97
C ALA A 17 -28.07 -2.88 -15.08
N THR A 18 -27.57 -1.91 -15.85
CA THR A 18 -26.33 -2.09 -16.57
C THR A 18 -25.27 -2.26 -15.50
N SER A 19 -24.74 -3.47 -15.34
CA SER A 19 -23.47 -3.66 -14.62
C SER A 19 -22.50 -2.62 -15.17
N PRO A 20 -22.03 -1.65 -14.37
CA PRO A 20 -20.99 -0.77 -14.86
C PRO A 20 -19.85 -1.69 -15.27
N ALA A 21 -19.37 -1.53 -16.51
CA ALA A 21 -18.08 -2.11 -16.87
C ALA A 21 -17.10 -1.64 -15.80
N LEU A 22 -16.47 -2.57 -15.08
CA LEU A 22 -15.49 -2.23 -14.05
C LEU A 22 -14.51 -1.23 -14.68
N ALA A 23 -14.39 -0.06 -14.05
CA ALA A 23 -13.50 0.98 -14.55
C ALA A 23 -12.08 0.40 -14.61
N GLN A 24 -11.43 0.54 -15.76
CA GLN A 24 -10.06 0.06 -15.93
C GLN A 24 -9.14 0.82 -14.96
N ALA A 25 -8.22 0.10 -14.33
CA ALA A 25 -7.24 0.72 -13.44
C ALA A 25 -6.48 1.86 -14.17
N ALA A 26 -6.32 2.99 -13.49
CA ALA A 26 -5.68 4.17 -14.05
C ALA A 26 -4.25 4.34 -13.53
N ALA A 27 -3.33 4.80 -14.38
CA ALA A 27 -1.96 5.11 -13.96
C ALA A 27 -1.94 6.32 -13.01
N VAL A 28 -1.10 6.25 -11.98
CA VAL A 28 -0.95 7.33 -11.00
C VAL A 28 -0.05 8.42 -11.57
N VAL A 29 -0.47 9.68 -11.46
CA VAL A 29 0.34 10.83 -11.87
C VAL A 29 1.35 11.17 -10.77
N LYS A 30 2.64 11.16 -11.12
CA LYS A 30 3.76 11.48 -10.24
C LYS A 30 4.49 12.74 -10.71
N THR A 31 4.99 13.54 -9.78
CA THR A 31 5.89 14.66 -10.12
C THR A 31 7.35 14.21 -10.15
N ASN A 32 7.70 13.15 -9.44
CA ASN A 32 9.00 12.49 -9.54
C ASN A 32 8.88 11.25 -10.45
N PRO A 33 9.50 11.24 -11.65
CA PRO A 33 9.28 10.18 -12.65
C PRO A 33 10.15 8.94 -12.44
N LEU A 34 11.02 8.91 -11.43
CA LEU A 34 11.83 7.73 -11.13
C LEU A 34 10.91 6.53 -10.86
N PRO A 35 11.09 5.38 -11.55
CA PRO A 35 10.35 4.17 -11.21
C PRO A 35 10.62 3.73 -9.78
N VAL A 36 9.56 3.37 -9.05
CA VAL A 36 9.60 2.96 -7.65
C VAL A 36 8.94 1.58 -7.56
N TYR A 37 9.71 0.58 -7.14
CA TYR A 37 9.20 -0.77 -6.94
C TYR A 37 9.30 -1.17 -5.47
N MET A 38 8.30 -1.89 -4.98
CA MET A 38 8.27 -2.37 -3.59
C MET A 38 8.72 -3.82 -3.52
N HIS A 39 9.76 -4.12 -2.74
CA HIS A 39 10.17 -5.49 -2.48
C HIS A 39 9.10 -6.20 -1.63
N TYR A 40 8.60 -7.35 -2.06
CA TYR A 40 7.44 -8.00 -1.43
C TYR A 40 7.74 -9.43 -0.98
N MET A 41 7.45 -9.76 0.28
CA MET A 41 7.61 -11.10 0.84
C MET A 41 6.31 -11.91 0.73
N PRO A 42 6.29 -13.03 -0.01
CA PRO A 42 5.07 -13.84 -0.22
C PRO A 42 4.86 -14.94 0.85
N TRP A 43 5.52 -14.85 2.01
CA TRP A 43 5.78 -15.99 2.88
C TRP A 43 4.93 -16.09 4.16
N PHE A 44 3.96 -15.20 4.35
CA PHE A 44 3.10 -15.24 5.53
C PHE A 44 1.91 -16.15 5.28
N GLU A 45 1.59 -17.01 6.23
CA GLU A 45 0.47 -17.94 6.15
C GLU A 45 -0.27 -17.99 7.48
N SER A 46 -1.57 -18.21 7.44
CA SER A 46 -2.42 -18.28 8.63
C SER A 46 -3.30 -19.53 8.58
N PRO A 47 -4.03 -19.85 9.67
CA PRO A 47 -4.95 -20.98 9.68
C PRO A 47 -6.04 -20.90 8.59
N ALA A 48 -6.31 -19.71 8.04
CA ALA A 48 -7.25 -19.54 6.94
C ALA A 48 -6.79 -20.25 5.64
N THR A 49 -5.47 -20.37 5.43
CA THR A 49 -4.88 -20.95 4.22
C THR A 49 -4.21 -22.30 4.49
N LEU A 50 -3.71 -22.53 5.70
CA LEU A 50 -3.12 -23.82 6.10
C LEU A 50 -4.15 -24.79 6.71
N GLY A 51 -5.25 -24.27 7.26
CA GLY A 51 -6.24 -25.03 7.99
C GLY A 51 -5.88 -25.24 9.46
N GLY A 52 -6.85 -25.76 10.24
CA GLY A 52 -6.64 -26.08 11.65
C GLY A 52 -6.28 -24.86 12.49
N ASN A 53 -5.16 -24.95 13.22
CA ASN A 53 -4.57 -23.86 14.01
C ASN A 53 -3.14 -23.56 13.54
N ASP A 54 -2.81 -23.94 12.31
CA ASP A 54 -1.44 -23.90 11.80
C ASP A 54 -1.13 -22.49 11.28
N TRP A 55 0.03 -21.96 11.67
CA TRP A 55 0.55 -20.69 11.17
C TRP A 55 1.81 -20.92 10.33
N GLY A 56 2.07 -19.99 9.40
CA GLY A 56 3.30 -20.02 8.62
C GLY A 56 4.52 -19.74 9.49
N PHE A 57 5.64 -20.38 9.15
CA PHE A 57 6.91 -20.24 9.86
C PHE A 57 7.33 -18.78 10.09
N HIS A 58 7.05 -17.87 9.17
CA HIS A 58 7.43 -16.46 9.30
C HIS A 58 6.64 -15.67 10.36
N TRP A 59 5.51 -16.19 10.85
CA TRP A 59 4.86 -15.64 12.06
C TRP A 59 5.37 -16.28 13.35
N GLU A 60 5.92 -17.49 13.28
CA GLU A 60 6.29 -18.30 14.46
C GLU A 60 7.79 -18.21 14.79
N PHE A 61 8.65 -18.21 13.77
CA PHE A 61 10.04 -18.66 13.88
C PHE A 61 10.12 -19.94 14.73
N ASN A 62 11.02 -20.02 15.72
CA ASN A 62 11.06 -21.16 16.65
C ASN A 62 10.39 -20.86 18.00
N ASN A 63 10.21 -19.58 18.34
CA ASN A 63 9.91 -19.15 19.71
C ASN A 63 8.58 -18.39 19.86
N ARG A 64 7.78 -18.23 18.80
CA ARG A 64 6.49 -17.54 18.85
C ARG A 64 5.38 -18.50 18.46
N ASN A 65 4.18 -18.24 19.00
CA ASN A 65 2.99 -19.04 18.76
C ASN A 65 1.79 -18.10 18.61
N PRO A 66 1.36 -17.79 17.37
CA PRO A 66 0.27 -16.86 17.12
C PRO A 66 -1.11 -17.33 17.62
N ASN A 67 -1.24 -18.59 18.06
CA ASN A 67 -2.44 -19.05 18.77
C ASN A 67 -2.51 -18.53 20.22
N ILE A 68 -1.40 -18.04 20.77
CA ILE A 68 -1.40 -17.34 22.05
C ILE A 68 -1.77 -15.88 21.78
N VAL A 69 -2.93 -15.49 22.32
CA VAL A 69 -3.50 -14.15 22.20
C VAL A 69 -3.55 -13.51 23.58
N ASP A 70 -3.07 -12.28 23.71
CA ASP A 70 -3.18 -11.53 24.97
C ASP A 70 -4.58 -10.96 25.20
N ALA A 71 -4.76 -10.27 26.33
CA ALA A 71 -6.06 -9.70 26.72
C ALA A 71 -6.52 -8.56 25.79
N GLN A 72 -5.64 -8.03 24.95
CA GLN A 72 -5.90 -6.97 23.99
C GLN A 72 -6.11 -7.52 22.58
N GLY A 73 -6.12 -8.85 22.38
CA GLY A 73 -6.26 -9.48 21.08
C GLY A 73 -4.95 -9.62 20.29
N LYS A 74 -3.81 -9.22 20.86
CA LYS A 74 -2.51 -9.28 20.17
C LYS A 74 -1.98 -10.71 20.20
N ARG A 75 -1.64 -11.23 19.02
CA ARG A 75 -1.05 -12.56 18.84
C ARG A 75 0.46 -12.50 19.08
N GLN A 76 1.04 -13.57 19.62
CA GLN A 76 2.50 -13.69 19.70
C GLN A 76 3.10 -14.03 18.33
N ILE A 77 3.74 -13.04 17.69
CA ILE A 77 4.36 -13.17 16.37
C ILE A 77 5.87 -12.90 16.42
N ALA A 78 6.60 -13.39 15.42
CA ALA A 78 8.04 -13.20 15.24
C ALA A 78 8.41 -11.83 14.64
N SER A 79 8.03 -10.76 15.32
CA SER A 79 8.38 -9.39 14.91
C SER A 79 8.35 -8.42 16.09
N HIS A 80 9.17 -7.37 16.01
CA HIS A 80 9.09 -6.18 16.87
C HIS A 80 7.91 -5.26 16.50
N TYR A 81 7.39 -5.37 15.27
CA TYR A 81 6.40 -4.46 14.71
C TYR A 81 5.14 -5.23 14.38
N TYR A 82 3.99 -4.72 14.81
CA TYR A 82 2.73 -5.45 14.65
C TYR A 82 1.97 -4.91 13.43
N PRO A 83 1.65 -5.75 12.42
CA PRO A 83 0.91 -5.29 11.25
C PRO A 83 -0.41 -4.63 11.65
N LYS A 84 -0.74 -3.48 11.06
CA LYS A 84 -1.97 -2.75 11.35
C LYS A 84 -3.21 -3.56 11.00
N ILE A 85 -3.09 -4.54 10.10
CA ILE A 85 -4.16 -5.48 9.74
C ILE A 85 -4.06 -6.84 10.46
N GLY A 86 -3.17 -6.95 11.46
CA GLY A 86 -2.87 -8.18 12.19
C GLY A 86 -2.11 -9.22 11.34
N PRO A 87 -1.66 -10.35 11.92
CA PRO A 87 -1.00 -11.38 11.14
C PRO A 87 -1.99 -12.04 10.18
N TYR A 88 -1.55 -12.23 8.94
CA TYR A 88 -2.38 -12.59 7.80
C TYR A 88 -1.78 -13.73 6.98
N ALA A 89 -2.50 -14.18 5.95
CA ALA A 89 -1.94 -15.02 4.89
C ALA A 89 -1.67 -14.17 3.64
N SER A 90 -0.47 -14.28 3.06
CA SER A 90 -0.03 -13.50 1.89
C SER A 90 -0.90 -13.72 0.65
N ARG A 91 -1.63 -14.85 0.58
CA ARG A 91 -2.57 -15.19 -0.50
C ARG A 91 -4.03 -14.83 -0.21
N ASP A 92 -4.33 -14.14 0.89
CA ASP A 92 -5.67 -13.64 1.16
C ASP A 92 -6.00 -12.51 0.15
N PRO A 93 -7.08 -12.64 -0.65
CA PRO A 93 -7.36 -11.69 -1.72
C PRO A 93 -7.65 -10.28 -1.21
N HIS A 94 -8.19 -10.12 0.01
CA HIS A 94 -8.46 -8.80 0.58
C HIS A 94 -7.19 -8.16 1.16
N VAL A 95 -6.23 -8.98 1.61
CA VAL A 95 -4.90 -8.50 2.01
C VAL A 95 -4.13 -8.01 0.79
N ILE A 96 -4.16 -8.76 -0.32
CA ILE A 96 -3.55 -8.34 -1.58
C ILE A 96 -4.21 -7.05 -2.11
N GLU A 97 -5.55 -6.95 -2.11
CA GLU A 97 -6.29 -5.73 -2.45
C GLU A 97 -5.81 -4.53 -1.63
N TYR A 98 -5.73 -4.69 -0.30
CA TYR A 98 -5.24 -3.66 0.62
C TYR A 98 -3.79 -3.25 0.31
N HIS A 99 -2.87 -4.20 0.13
CA HIS A 99 -1.47 -3.94 -0.18
C HIS A 99 -1.31 -3.15 -1.48
N LEU A 100 -1.91 -3.64 -2.56
CA LEU A 100 -1.75 -3.05 -3.89
C LEU A 100 -2.38 -1.65 -3.96
N LEU A 101 -3.53 -1.42 -3.33
CA LEU A 101 -4.14 -0.09 -3.30
C LEU A 101 -3.31 0.90 -2.49
N LEU A 102 -2.75 0.50 -1.34
CA LEU A 102 -1.85 1.38 -0.58
C LEU A 102 -0.59 1.74 -1.38
N MET A 103 0.04 0.76 -2.03
CA MET A 103 1.19 0.98 -2.90
C MET A 103 0.86 1.95 -4.04
N LYS A 104 -0.29 1.74 -4.71
CA LYS A 104 -0.78 2.62 -5.78
C LYS A 104 -0.92 4.07 -5.29
N TYR A 105 -1.63 4.29 -4.19
CA TYR A 105 -1.86 5.63 -3.64
C TYR A 105 -0.61 6.26 -3.01
N ALA A 106 0.45 5.49 -2.76
CA ALA A 106 1.77 5.99 -2.42
C ALA A 106 2.62 6.38 -3.64
N GLY A 107 2.22 5.98 -4.86
CA GLY A 107 2.98 6.23 -6.09
C GLY A 107 4.04 5.16 -6.40
N VAL A 108 3.93 3.99 -5.80
CA VAL A 108 4.70 2.80 -6.20
C VAL A 108 4.18 2.32 -7.56
N ASP A 109 5.08 1.99 -8.50
CA ASP A 109 4.72 1.55 -9.84
C ASP A 109 4.48 0.04 -9.93
N GLY A 110 5.12 -0.74 -9.04
CA GLY A 110 4.98 -2.19 -9.05
C GLY A 110 5.66 -2.90 -7.89
N VAL A 111 5.53 -4.22 -7.86
CA VAL A 111 6.11 -5.08 -6.82
C VAL A 111 7.25 -5.93 -7.36
N MET A 112 8.34 -6.02 -6.60
CA MET A 112 9.43 -6.98 -6.83
C MET A 112 9.28 -8.13 -5.83
N ILE A 113 8.74 -9.26 -6.29
CA ILE A 113 8.40 -10.40 -5.43
C ILE A 113 9.66 -11.16 -5.07
N ASN A 114 9.93 -11.38 -3.77
CA ASN A 114 10.97 -12.30 -3.34
C ASN A 114 10.57 -13.73 -3.71
N TRP A 115 11.20 -14.30 -4.74
CA TRP A 115 10.66 -15.44 -5.47
C TRP A 115 11.55 -16.67 -5.36
N TYR A 116 10.97 -17.75 -4.85
CA TYR A 116 11.70 -18.95 -4.44
C TYR A 116 11.75 -20.05 -5.51
N GLY A 117 11.02 -19.87 -6.61
CA GLY A 117 10.93 -20.87 -7.67
C GLY A 117 9.74 -21.80 -7.56
N GLN A 118 9.57 -22.62 -8.61
CA GLN A 118 8.68 -23.78 -8.61
C GLN A 118 9.40 -25.04 -8.08
N GLN A 119 10.73 -25.09 -8.23
CA GLN A 119 11.59 -26.18 -7.78
C GLN A 119 12.68 -25.64 -6.88
N GLY A 120 12.94 -26.33 -5.78
CA GLY A 120 13.91 -25.88 -4.79
C GLY A 120 13.92 -26.71 -3.52
N THR A 121 14.75 -26.28 -2.58
CA THR A 121 15.02 -26.96 -1.30
C THR A 121 14.32 -26.31 -0.12
N ASN A 122 13.65 -25.17 -0.33
CA ASN A 122 12.87 -24.55 0.74
C ASN A 122 11.62 -25.39 1.05
N GLY A 123 11.38 -25.66 2.33
CA GLY A 123 10.39 -26.66 2.77
C GLY A 123 8.94 -26.34 2.39
N ASP A 124 8.64 -25.07 2.13
CA ASP A 124 7.33 -24.52 1.82
C ASP A 124 7.25 -23.90 0.41
N ILE A 125 8.15 -24.27 -0.51
CA ILE A 125 8.23 -23.70 -1.86
C ILE A 125 6.89 -23.70 -2.62
N GLY A 126 6.05 -24.72 -2.42
CA GLY A 126 4.71 -24.78 -3.02
C GLY A 126 3.76 -23.70 -2.49
N ASN A 127 3.84 -23.40 -1.19
CA ASN A 127 3.07 -22.31 -0.59
C ASN A 127 3.57 -20.95 -1.09
N LEU A 128 4.89 -20.76 -1.13
CA LEU A 128 5.52 -19.53 -1.64
C LEU A 128 5.17 -19.27 -3.10
N LEU A 129 5.18 -20.30 -3.94
CA LEU A 129 4.75 -20.18 -5.34
C LEU A 129 3.27 -19.82 -5.43
N THR A 130 2.41 -20.45 -4.62
CA THR A 130 0.97 -20.16 -4.60
C THR A 130 0.71 -18.72 -4.19
N SER A 131 1.38 -18.23 -3.14
CA SER A 131 1.25 -16.85 -2.67
C SER A 131 1.86 -15.84 -3.64
N SER A 132 2.96 -16.19 -4.32
CA SER A 132 3.52 -15.37 -5.41
C SER A 132 2.54 -15.26 -6.58
N ASN A 133 1.94 -16.36 -7.02
CA ASN A 133 0.93 -16.34 -8.08
C ASN A 133 -0.30 -15.53 -7.68
N ALA A 134 -0.74 -15.62 -6.42
CA ALA A 134 -1.93 -14.92 -5.94
C ALA A 134 -1.79 -13.39 -6.06
N ILE A 135 -0.62 -12.81 -5.76
CA ILE A 135 -0.40 -11.37 -5.98
C ILE A 135 -0.26 -11.06 -7.47
N VAL A 136 0.46 -11.88 -8.25
CA VAL A 136 0.59 -11.71 -9.72
C VAL A 136 -0.77 -11.71 -10.42
N ASP A 137 -1.72 -12.51 -9.97
CA ASP A 137 -3.07 -12.55 -10.53
C ASP A 137 -3.88 -11.27 -10.29
N ARG A 138 -3.42 -10.38 -9.39
CA ARG A 138 -4.14 -9.17 -8.95
C ARG A 138 -3.42 -7.85 -9.21
N VAL A 139 -2.13 -7.85 -9.57
CA VAL A 139 -1.40 -6.59 -9.82
C VAL A 139 -2.01 -5.75 -10.94
N ASP A 140 -2.52 -6.41 -11.99
CA ASP A 140 -3.23 -5.78 -13.11
C ASP A 140 -4.51 -5.06 -12.63
N ASP A 141 -5.22 -5.60 -11.62
CA ASP A 141 -6.44 -4.99 -11.07
C ASP A 141 -6.16 -3.63 -10.43
N ALA A 142 -4.95 -3.43 -9.88
CA ALA A 142 -4.49 -2.15 -9.34
C ALA A 142 -3.76 -1.28 -10.37
N GLY A 143 -3.55 -1.78 -11.60
CA GLY A 143 -2.75 -1.11 -12.62
C GLY A 143 -1.29 -0.95 -12.23
N LEU A 144 -0.75 -1.91 -11.47
CA LEU A 144 0.63 -1.98 -11.04
C LEU A 144 1.40 -3.03 -11.84
N GLU A 145 2.71 -2.85 -11.92
CA GLU A 145 3.63 -3.82 -12.52
C GLU A 145 4.13 -4.84 -11.50
N PHE A 146 4.78 -5.90 -11.98
CA PHE A 146 5.48 -6.83 -11.12
C PHE A 146 6.75 -7.40 -11.75
N GLY A 147 7.70 -7.79 -10.92
CA GLY A 147 8.90 -8.52 -11.29
C GLY A 147 9.30 -9.50 -10.19
N VAL A 148 10.36 -10.26 -10.42
CA VAL A 148 10.87 -11.22 -9.44
C VAL A 148 12.29 -10.89 -8.99
N VAL A 149 12.55 -11.15 -7.71
CA VAL A 149 13.89 -11.25 -7.13
C VAL A 149 14.11 -12.73 -6.80
N PHE A 150 14.84 -13.43 -7.65
CA PHE A 150 15.02 -14.88 -7.52
C PHE A 150 15.97 -15.24 -6.38
N GLU A 151 15.56 -16.16 -5.51
CA GLU A 151 16.37 -16.69 -4.42
C GLU A 151 17.10 -17.97 -4.86
N ASP A 152 18.22 -17.82 -5.58
CA ASP A 152 18.98 -18.94 -6.12
C ASP A 152 19.54 -19.88 -5.02
N ARG A 153 19.67 -19.39 -3.79
CA ARG A 153 20.04 -20.18 -2.60
C ARG A 153 19.16 -21.41 -2.37
N PHE A 154 17.91 -21.36 -2.82
CA PHE A 154 16.98 -22.48 -2.68
C PHE A 154 16.90 -23.35 -3.94
N ALA A 155 17.54 -22.97 -5.03
CA ALA A 155 17.66 -23.84 -6.19
C ALA A 155 18.77 -24.88 -5.95
N GLY A 156 18.39 -26.02 -5.37
CA GLY A 156 19.34 -27.07 -4.94
C GLY A 156 20.27 -27.65 -6.01
N ASN A 157 20.03 -27.39 -7.30
CA ASN A 157 20.94 -27.67 -8.40
C ASN A 157 20.57 -26.80 -9.62
N ILE A 158 21.43 -26.82 -10.65
CA ILE A 158 21.24 -26.01 -11.85
C ILE A 158 19.97 -26.33 -12.64
N GLU A 159 19.50 -27.59 -12.62
CA GLU A 159 18.24 -27.95 -13.29
C GLU A 159 17.00 -27.39 -12.57
N HIS A 160 17.07 -27.19 -11.25
CA HIS A 160 16.03 -26.44 -10.53
C HIS A 160 16.01 -24.99 -10.99
N ALA A 161 17.17 -24.31 -11.05
CA ALA A 161 17.26 -22.93 -11.52
C ALA A 161 16.77 -22.77 -12.97
N LYS A 162 17.17 -23.68 -13.86
CA LYS A 162 16.66 -23.75 -15.24
C LYS A 162 15.15 -23.94 -15.30
N THR A 163 14.60 -24.83 -14.47
CA THR A 163 13.14 -25.05 -14.39
C THR A 163 12.42 -23.80 -13.89
N ASN A 164 13.01 -23.10 -12.92
CA ASN A 164 12.46 -21.86 -12.40
C ASN A 164 12.45 -20.76 -13.48
N VAL A 165 13.52 -20.59 -14.25
CA VAL A 165 13.51 -19.64 -15.38
C VAL A 165 12.53 -20.03 -16.48
N ARG A 166 12.36 -21.32 -16.79
CA ARG A 166 11.28 -21.78 -17.69
C ARG A 166 9.90 -21.39 -17.16
N TYR A 167 9.68 -21.52 -15.86
CA TYR A 167 8.43 -21.08 -15.24
C TYR A 167 8.18 -19.59 -15.44
N LEU A 168 9.20 -18.75 -15.21
CA LEU A 168 9.10 -17.31 -15.44
C LEU A 168 8.77 -17.00 -16.91
N ARG A 169 9.45 -17.62 -17.87
CA ARG A 169 9.12 -17.49 -19.30
C ARG A 169 7.67 -17.83 -19.60
N ASP A 170 7.22 -18.99 -19.13
CA ASP A 170 5.93 -19.56 -19.54
C ASP A 170 4.74 -18.86 -18.86
N ASN A 171 4.94 -18.30 -17.66
CA ASN A 171 3.85 -17.79 -16.82
C ASN A 171 3.92 -16.29 -16.53
N TYR A 172 5.11 -15.70 -16.46
CA TYR A 172 5.30 -14.33 -15.96
C TYR A 172 5.79 -13.36 -17.03
N PHE A 173 6.85 -13.67 -17.79
CA PHE A 173 7.43 -12.74 -18.76
C PHE A 173 6.41 -12.31 -19.84
N ASN A 174 5.46 -13.18 -20.18
CA ASN A 174 4.40 -12.88 -21.14
C ASN A 174 3.25 -12.00 -20.61
N ARG A 175 3.25 -11.68 -19.31
CA ARG A 175 2.22 -10.86 -18.68
C ARG A 175 2.45 -9.37 -19.05
N PRO A 176 1.38 -8.63 -19.43
CA PRO A 176 1.51 -7.21 -19.75
C PRO A 176 2.09 -6.36 -18.61
N ALA A 177 1.78 -6.70 -17.36
CA ALA A 177 2.31 -6.03 -16.18
C ALA A 177 3.71 -6.48 -15.75
N TYR A 178 4.38 -7.38 -16.48
CA TYR A 178 5.74 -7.77 -16.10
C TYR A 178 6.71 -6.60 -16.36
N ILE A 179 7.52 -6.23 -15.36
CA ILE A 179 8.47 -5.12 -15.44
C ILE A 179 9.49 -5.43 -16.55
N ARG A 180 9.58 -4.53 -17.54
CA ARG A 180 10.50 -4.61 -18.67
C ARG A 180 11.38 -3.38 -18.72
N GLN A 181 12.66 -3.56 -19.05
CA GLN A 181 13.65 -2.50 -19.02
C GLN A 181 14.43 -2.35 -20.32
N GLY A 182 15.01 -1.15 -20.49
CA GLY A 182 15.82 -0.82 -21.66
C GLY A 182 15.03 -0.64 -22.96
N ALA A 183 15.75 -0.28 -24.02
CA ALA A 183 15.15 -0.01 -25.33
C ALA A 183 14.55 -1.26 -26.00
N ALA A 184 15.07 -2.45 -25.67
CA ALA A 184 14.56 -3.73 -26.15
C ALA A 184 13.33 -4.22 -25.37
N GLN A 185 13.03 -3.61 -24.21
CA GLN A 185 11.95 -4.02 -23.30
C GLN A 185 12.14 -5.46 -22.81
N ASP A 186 13.35 -5.81 -22.42
CA ASP A 186 13.69 -7.12 -21.89
C ASP A 186 13.09 -7.28 -20.47
N PRO A 187 12.57 -8.47 -20.09
CA PRO A 187 12.04 -8.71 -18.76
C PRO A 187 13.13 -8.49 -17.71
N LEU A 188 12.84 -7.68 -16.70
CA LEU A 188 13.72 -7.53 -15.54
C LEU A 188 13.65 -8.77 -14.67
N MET A 189 14.77 -9.46 -14.50
CA MET A 189 14.91 -10.54 -13.52
C MET A 189 16.04 -10.16 -12.56
N ALA A 190 15.68 -9.86 -11.32
CA ALA A 190 16.66 -9.67 -10.26
C ALA A 190 17.00 -11.02 -9.58
N ILE A 191 18.14 -11.08 -8.93
CA ILE A 191 18.55 -12.20 -8.08
C ILE A 191 19.05 -11.70 -6.73
N PHE A 192 18.58 -12.34 -5.65
CA PHE A 192 19.13 -12.13 -4.31
C PHE A 192 20.47 -12.86 -4.17
N GLY A 193 21.51 -12.33 -4.83
CA GLY A 193 22.81 -12.98 -4.97
C GLY A 193 23.55 -12.52 -6.24
N PRO A 194 24.28 -13.42 -6.94
CA PRO A 194 24.20 -14.88 -6.83
C PRO A 194 24.86 -15.50 -5.59
N ILE A 195 24.15 -16.40 -4.90
CA ILE A 195 24.68 -17.11 -3.72
C ILE A 195 25.11 -18.54 -4.07
N THR A 196 24.32 -19.25 -4.88
CA THR A 196 24.57 -20.66 -5.20
C THR A 196 25.30 -20.83 -6.53
N PHE A 197 24.92 -20.06 -7.54
CA PHE A 197 25.54 -20.14 -8.86
C PHE A 197 26.47 -18.95 -9.06
N GLN A 198 27.76 -19.12 -8.75
CA GLN A 198 28.73 -18.03 -8.76
C GLN A 198 29.68 -18.08 -9.97
N GLN A 199 29.31 -18.79 -11.04
CA GLN A 199 30.11 -18.87 -12.26
C GLN A 199 29.31 -18.39 -13.48
N PRO A 200 29.90 -17.55 -14.36
CA PRO A 200 29.19 -17.03 -15.54
C PRO A 200 28.62 -18.09 -16.48
N THR A 201 29.28 -19.25 -16.57
CA THR A 201 28.81 -20.36 -17.41
C THR A 201 27.52 -21.00 -16.88
N GLN A 202 27.27 -20.95 -15.57
CA GLN A 202 26.01 -21.42 -14.97
C GLN A 202 24.86 -20.47 -15.35
N TRP A 203 25.08 -19.16 -15.23
CA TRP A 203 24.09 -18.16 -15.65
C TRP A 203 23.77 -18.20 -17.13
N THR A 204 24.77 -18.47 -17.97
CA THR A 204 24.56 -18.71 -19.40
C THR A 204 23.58 -19.88 -19.63
N GLN A 205 23.71 -20.97 -18.87
CA GLN A 205 22.84 -22.14 -18.99
C GLN A 205 21.45 -21.90 -18.40
N ILE A 206 21.35 -21.13 -17.31
CA ILE A 206 20.11 -20.81 -16.63
C ILE A 206 19.26 -19.86 -17.48
N LEU A 207 19.84 -18.74 -17.94
CA LEU A 207 19.14 -17.73 -18.72
C LEU A 207 18.83 -18.17 -20.15
N ALA A 208 19.55 -19.17 -20.69
CA ALA A 208 19.17 -19.79 -21.96
C ALA A 208 17.75 -20.37 -21.96
N GLU A 209 17.18 -20.64 -20.79
CA GLU A 209 15.81 -21.12 -20.63
C GLU A 209 14.74 -20.03 -20.72
N ALA A 210 15.13 -18.75 -20.64
CA ALA A 210 14.24 -17.60 -20.60
C ALA A 210 13.47 -17.40 -21.92
N GLY A 211 13.98 -17.90 -23.04
CA GLY A 211 13.33 -17.82 -24.35
C GLY A 211 13.36 -16.43 -25.02
N GLU A 212 13.80 -15.41 -24.31
CA GLU A 212 14.13 -14.06 -24.77
C GLU A 212 15.36 -13.56 -23.99
N ASP A 213 15.97 -12.45 -24.45
CA ASP A 213 17.02 -11.77 -23.68
C ASP A 213 16.40 -11.22 -22.38
N VAL A 214 17.14 -11.24 -21.28
CA VAL A 214 16.65 -10.85 -19.95
C VAL A 214 17.50 -9.71 -19.44
N ASN A 215 16.87 -8.65 -18.92
CA ASN A 215 17.58 -7.65 -18.14
C ASN A 215 17.90 -8.25 -16.76
N PHE A 216 19.11 -8.79 -16.60
CA PHE A 216 19.49 -9.56 -15.42
C PHE A 216 20.29 -8.70 -14.44
N ALA A 217 19.73 -8.50 -13.24
CA ALA A 217 20.31 -7.65 -12.20
C ALA A 217 20.71 -8.46 -10.96
N THR A 218 21.99 -8.42 -10.60
CA THR A 218 22.50 -9.06 -9.38
C THR A 218 22.39 -8.15 -8.16
N LEU A 219 22.62 -8.67 -6.97
CA LEU A 219 22.92 -7.83 -5.82
C LEU A 219 24.17 -6.97 -6.12
N TRP A 220 24.23 -5.79 -5.54
CA TRP A 220 25.37 -4.87 -5.69
C TRP A 220 26.73 -5.56 -5.48
N TYR A 221 27.68 -5.24 -6.34
CA TYR A 221 29.03 -5.82 -6.35
C TYR A 221 29.13 -7.34 -6.64
N GLU A 222 28.03 -8.01 -6.99
CA GLU A 222 27.99 -9.46 -7.34
C GLU A 222 27.83 -9.72 -8.86
N LYS A 223 27.99 -8.68 -9.70
CA LYS A 223 27.85 -8.84 -11.17
C LYS A 223 28.89 -9.77 -11.78
N ASN A 224 30.07 -9.88 -11.18
CA ASN A 224 31.18 -10.64 -11.76
C ASN A 224 30.91 -12.16 -11.75
N GLU A 225 30.14 -12.62 -10.78
CA GLU A 225 29.68 -13.99 -10.55
C GLU A 225 28.75 -14.44 -11.70
N ALA A 226 27.98 -13.51 -12.26
CA ALA A 226 27.16 -13.69 -13.46
C ALA A 226 27.90 -13.36 -14.77
N GLY A 227 28.96 -12.56 -14.71
CA GLY A 227 29.80 -12.18 -15.84
C GLY A 227 29.05 -11.32 -16.86
N ALA A 228 29.16 -11.69 -18.15
CA ALA A 228 28.50 -10.98 -19.24
C ALA A 228 26.98 -11.19 -19.29
N ASN A 229 26.44 -12.10 -18.49
CA ASN A 229 25.01 -12.38 -18.43
C ASN A 229 24.23 -11.33 -17.62
N ALA A 230 24.89 -10.59 -16.73
CA ALA A 230 24.25 -9.56 -15.93
C ALA A 230 24.41 -8.20 -16.60
N ASP A 231 23.30 -7.50 -16.79
CA ASP A 231 23.25 -6.12 -17.28
C ASP A 231 23.57 -5.13 -16.16
N GLY A 232 23.15 -5.48 -14.95
CA GLY A 232 23.07 -4.54 -13.87
C GLY A 232 23.22 -5.11 -12.47
N GLU A 233 23.06 -4.22 -11.50
CA GLU A 233 23.00 -4.55 -10.09
C GLU A 233 21.96 -3.69 -9.38
N TYR A 234 21.50 -4.14 -8.22
CA TYR A 234 20.67 -3.33 -7.33
C TYR A 234 21.22 -3.33 -5.90
N ALA A 235 21.08 -2.20 -5.22
CA ALA A 235 21.50 -2.02 -3.84
C ALA A 235 20.55 -2.73 -2.84
N TRP A 236 21.08 -3.05 -1.65
CA TRP A 236 20.31 -3.63 -0.55
C TRP A 236 20.68 -3.01 0.79
N ILE A 237 19.93 -3.36 1.84
CA ILE A 237 20.17 -2.95 3.21
C ILE A 237 21.46 -3.58 3.72
N TYR A 238 22.41 -2.77 4.18
CA TYR A 238 23.66 -3.25 4.73
C TYR A 238 24.39 -2.19 5.53
N GLN A 239 25.10 -2.62 6.56
CA GLN A 239 26.08 -1.82 7.27
C GLN A 239 27.22 -2.72 7.74
N ASP A 240 28.42 -2.18 7.81
CA ASP A 240 29.57 -2.86 8.40
C ASP A 240 30.30 -1.97 9.43
N ALA A 241 31.35 -2.51 10.04
CA ALA A 241 32.12 -1.78 11.06
C ALA A 241 32.90 -0.57 10.51
N ALA A 242 33.14 -0.51 9.20
CA ALA A 242 33.92 0.53 8.54
C ALA A 242 33.04 1.64 7.94
N ARG A 243 31.81 1.33 7.53
CA ARG A 243 30.91 2.25 6.83
C ARG A 243 29.47 2.11 7.30
N THR A 244 28.80 3.25 7.43
CA THR A 244 27.36 3.29 7.73
C THR A 244 26.53 2.86 6.54
N HIS A 245 25.29 2.45 6.80
CA HIS A 245 24.34 2.11 5.74
C HIS A 245 24.19 3.23 4.69
N TYR A 246 24.08 4.49 5.13
CA TYR A 246 24.00 5.65 4.23
C TYR A 246 25.26 5.80 3.37
N GLN A 247 26.45 5.57 3.93
CA GLN A 247 27.70 5.62 3.17
C GLN A 247 27.74 4.55 2.09
N HIS A 248 27.30 3.32 2.36
CA HIS A 248 27.21 2.28 1.33
C HIS A 248 26.28 2.67 0.18
N GLN A 249 25.09 3.21 0.48
CA GLN A 249 24.17 3.67 -0.56
C GLN A 249 24.75 4.83 -1.38
N SER A 250 25.38 5.80 -0.70
CA SER A 250 26.03 6.94 -1.36
C SER A 250 27.20 6.51 -2.24
N ASP A 251 28.04 5.57 -1.77
CA ASP A 251 29.16 5.02 -2.53
C ASP A 251 28.66 4.27 -3.77
N PHE A 252 27.58 3.50 -3.64
CA PHE A 252 26.97 2.80 -4.77
C PHE A 252 26.51 3.79 -5.84
N TYR A 253 25.76 4.85 -5.48
CA TYR A 253 25.33 5.86 -6.44
C TYR A 253 26.48 6.67 -7.05
N ALA A 254 27.49 7.01 -6.26
CA ALA A 254 28.61 7.83 -6.74
C ALA A 254 29.57 7.06 -7.66
N HIS A 255 29.76 5.75 -7.44
CA HIS A 255 30.88 5.01 -8.02
C HIS A 255 30.49 3.75 -8.77
N ARG A 256 29.40 3.07 -8.37
CA ARG A 256 29.02 1.79 -8.97
C ARG A 256 27.92 1.95 -10.01
N ALA A 257 26.80 2.55 -9.62
CA ALA A 257 25.63 2.75 -10.48
C ALA A 257 25.96 3.34 -11.87
N PRO A 258 26.82 4.36 -12.01
CA PRO A 258 27.16 4.94 -13.33
C PRO A 258 27.92 4.01 -14.28
N THR A 259 28.37 2.85 -13.79
CA THR A 259 29.14 1.85 -14.57
C THR A 259 28.30 0.68 -15.05
N LEU A 260 27.02 0.61 -14.65
CA LEU A 260 26.12 -0.49 -14.94
C LEU A 260 25.22 -0.19 -16.14
N GLY A 261 24.78 -1.23 -16.85
CA GLY A 261 23.72 -1.10 -17.86
C GLY A 261 22.34 -0.90 -17.22
N THR A 262 22.17 -1.43 -16.01
CA THR A 262 21.00 -1.24 -15.16
C THR A 262 21.41 -1.08 -13.70
N ALA A 263 20.90 -0.06 -13.02
CA ALA A 263 21.20 0.22 -11.62
C ALA A 263 19.92 0.43 -10.80
N GLY A 264 19.67 -0.47 -9.85
CA GLY A 264 18.60 -0.33 -8.87
C GLY A 264 19.08 0.33 -7.58
N GLY A 265 18.46 1.43 -7.18
CA GLY A 265 18.66 2.02 -5.86
C GLY A 265 17.87 1.33 -4.76
N SER A 266 18.15 1.70 -3.50
CA SER A 266 17.47 1.16 -2.32
C SER A 266 17.10 2.27 -1.34
N ALA A 267 15.90 2.18 -0.75
CA ALA A 267 15.48 2.97 0.40
C ALA A 267 14.65 2.12 1.36
N TYR A 268 14.81 2.36 2.65
CA TYR A 268 14.24 1.53 3.72
C TYR A 268 14.04 2.34 5.00
N PRO A 269 13.05 1.98 5.85
CA PRO A 269 12.78 2.71 7.07
C PRO A 269 13.78 2.43 8.19
N GLY A 270 14.39 1.25 8.20
CA GLY A 270 15.31 0.79 9.24
C GLY A 270 15.61 -0.69 9.05
N PHE A 271 16.33 -1.27 10.01
CA PHE A 271 16.62 -2.70 10.10
C PHE A 271 16.79 -3.07 11.58
N ASN A 272 15.92 -3.91 12.09
CA ASN A 272 15.88 -4.35 13.48
C ASN A 272 15.34 -5.78 13.55
N ASP A 273 16.24 -6.75 13.39
CA ASP A 273 15.87 -8.14 13.18
C ASP A 273 15.36 -8.87 14.43
N TYR A 274 14.51 -9.87 14.18
CA TYR A 274 13.92 -10.74 15.19
C TYR A 274 14.58 -12.13 15.24
N TYR A 275 15.71 -12.35 14.55
CA TYR A 275 16.24 -13.70 14.34
C TYR A 275 16.71 -14.34 15.65
N GLN A 276 17.45 -13.59 16.49
CA GLN A 276 17.89 -14.12 17.78
C GLN A 276 16.71 -14.39 18.71
N GLU A 277 15.78 -13.45 18.83
CA GLU A 277 14.60 -13.57 19.69
C GLU A 277 13.67 -14.70 19.26
N GLY A 278 13.53 -14.88 17.94
CA GLY A 278 12.78 -15.95 17.31
C GLY A 278 13.51 -17.29 17.27
N GLY A 279 14.76 -17.37 17.72
CA GLY A 279 15.50 -18.63 17.85
C GLY A 279 16.13 -19.16 16.55
N LEU A 280 16.40 -18.30 15.57
CA LEU A 280 16.99 -18.65 14.27
C LEU A 280 18.51 -18.42 14.16
N GLY A 281 19.17 -17.96 15.22
CA GLY A 281 20.62 -17.83 15.27
C GLY A 281 21.09 -16.56 15.96
N ASN A 282 22.24 -16.05 15.53
CA ASN A 282 22.77 -14.76 16.00
C ASN A 282 22.05 -13.61 15.31
N VAL A 283 21.99 -12.45 15.97
CA VAL A 283 21.61 -11.17 15.36
C VAL A 283 22.46 -10.92 14.12
N VAL A 284 21.88 -10.34 13.09
CA VAL A 284 22.68 -9.77 11.99
C VAL A 284 23.62 -8.73 12.60
N PRO A 285 24.92 -8.66 12.24
CA PRO A 285 25.89 -7.85 12.96
C PRO A 285 25.75 -6.33 12.75
N PHE A 286 24.53 -5.84 12.48
CA PHE A 286 24.17 -4.43 12.44
C PHE A 286 22.68 -4.24 12.75
N GLU A 287 22.35 -3.05 13.26
CA GLU A 287 20.99 -2.54 13.40
C GLU A 287 21.00 -1.14 12.77
N ILE A 288 19.92 -0.79 12.05
CA ILE A 288 19.73 0.53 11.45
C ILE A 288 18.48 1.13 12.10
N PRO A 289 18.63 2.16 12.95
CA PRO A 289 17.49 2.71 13.68
C PRO A 289 16.52 3.41 12.72
N HIS A 290 15.23 3.37 13.04
CA HIS A 290 14.21 4.03 12.20
C HIS A 290 14.19 5.54 12.36
N LEU A 291 14.63 6.05 13.52
CA LEU A 291 14.73 7.48 13.86
C LEU A 291 13.44 8.25 13.52
N ASN A 292 12.27 7.71 13.90
CA ASN A 292 10.95 8.28 13.58
C ASN A 292 10.75 8.59 12.09
N GLY A 293 11.38 7.82 11.20
CA GLY A 293 11.30 8.00 9.76
C GLY A 293 12.42 8.84 9.15
N ASP A 294 13.34 9.42 9.94
CA ASP A 294 14.47 10.19 9.40
C ASP A 294 15.41 9.34 8.54
N THR A 295 15.56 8.05 8.86
CA THR A 295 16.35 7.10 8.06
C THR A 295 15.78 6.97 6.65
N LEU A 296 14.49 6.73 6.52
CA LEU A 296 13.80 6.68 5.22
C LEU A 296 13.93 8.01 4.47
N ALA A 297 13.63 9.13 5.13
CA ALA A 297 13.69 10.46 4.53
C ALA A 297 15.08 10.77 3.95
N SER A 298 16.15 10.38 4.66
CA SER A 298 17.53 10.57 4.18
C SER A 298 17.84 9.76 2.92
N LEU A 299 17.36 8.51 2.84
CA LEU A 299 17.60 7.62 1.70
C LEU A 299 16.75 8.02 0.48
N LEU A 300 15.50 8.45 0.69
CA LEU A 300 14.65 9.02 -0.36
C LEU A 300 15.26 10.31 -0.93
N SER A 301 15.79 11.19 -0.07
CA SER A 301 16.51 12.40 -0.50
C SER A 301 17.76 12.07 -1.31
N LEU A 302 18.53 11.06 -0.86
CA LEU A 302 19.71 10.57 -1.58
C LEU A 302 19.34 10.01 -2.96
N ALA A 303 18.30 9.17 -3.04
CA ALA A 303 17.80 8.62 -4.30
C ALA A 303 17.30 9.73 -5.24
N ASN A 304 16.53 10.71 -4.75
CA ASN A 304 16.04 11.82 -5.58
C ASN A 304 17.20 12.66 -6.14
N THR A 305 18.24 12.90 -5.35
CA THR A 305 19.45 13.63 -5.78
C THR A 305 20.23 12.87 -6.85
N ASN A 306 20.21 11.53 -6.79
CA ASN A 306 20.97 10.65 -7.68
C ASN A 306 20.10 9.95 -8.74
N LYS A 307 18.85 10.37 -8.95
CA LYS A 307 17.92 9.71 -9.88
C LYS A 307 18.36 9.71 -11.35
N GLY A 308 19.39 10.47 -11.69
CA GLY A 308 20.02 10.45 -13.03
C GLY A 308 21.02 9.31 -13.23
N VAL A 309 21.35 8.52 -12.20
CA VAL A 309 22.31 7.42 -12.28
C VAL A 309 21.73 6.06 -11.84
N ILE A 310 20.44 6.00 -11.52
CA ILE A 310 19.70 4.77 -11.23
C ILE A 310 18.48 4.68 -12.15
N ASP A 311 18.12 3.46 -12.55
CA ASP A 311 16.99 3.19 -13.44
C ASP A 311 15.68 2.99 -12.67
N PHE A 312 15.78 2.56 -11.41
CA PHE A 312 14.65 2.43 -10.50
C PHE A 312 15.10 2.54 -9.04
N LEU A 313 14.17 2.85 -8.16
CA LEU A 313 14.32 2.77 -6.71
C LEU A 313 13.55 1.56 -6.20
N GLN A 314 14.22 0.65 -5.50
CA GLN A 314 13.57 -0.40 -4.74
C GLN A 314 13.31 0.09 -3.30
N LEU A 315 12.09 -0.11 -2.81
CA LEU A 315 11.71 0.12 -1.43
C LEU A 315 11.80 -1.21 -0.67
N ASN A 316 12.65 -1.26 0.33
CA ASN A 316 13.03 -2.47 1.06
C ASN A 316 12.47 -2.40 2.49
N THR A 317 11.39 -3.06 2.83
CA THR A 317 10.52 -3.96 2.02
C THR A 317 9.06 -3.68 2.37
N TRP A 318 8.08 -4.19 1.61
CA TRP A 318 6.68 -4.06 2.00
C TRP A 318 6.45 -4.63 3.40
N ASN A 319 6.82 -5.89 3.62
CA ASN A 319 6.33 -6.67 4.75
C ASN A 319 7.38 -7.63 5.34
N ASP A 320 8.68 -7.40 5.23
CA ASP A 320 9.64 -8.17 6.04
C ASP A 320 9.60 -7.72 7.51
N PHE A 321 8.59 -8.22 8.21
CA PHE A 321 8.36 -7.98 9.63
C PHE A 321 9.46 -8.54 10.51
N SER A 322 10.08 -9.65 10.09
CA SER A 322 11.16 -10.27 10.83
C SER A 322 12.44 -9.45 10.82
N GLU A 323 12.69 -8.65 9.79
CA GLU A 323 13.87 -7.78 9.70
C GLU A 323 13.61 -6.34 10.15
N GLY A 324 12.36 -5.97 10.42
CA GLY A 324 12.05 -4.58 10.80
C GLY A 324 12.10 -3.60 9.63
N THR A 325 11.93 -4.05 8.38
CA THR A 325 12.14 -3.20 7.20
C THR A 325 10.82 -2.76 6.54
N MET A 326 9.69 -3.06 7.15
CA MET A 326 8.35 -2.92 6.56
C MET A 326 7.94 -1.47 6.24
N PHE A 327 7.39 -1.27 5.04
CA PHE A 327 6.59 -0.11 4.66
C PHE A 327 5.10 -0.32 4.92
N GLU A 328 4.66 -1.58 5.03
CA GLU A 328 3.29 -1.94 5.40
C GLU A 328 2.93 -1.23 6.73
N PRO A 329 1.75 -0.60 6.81
CA PRO A 329 1.33 0.07 8.03
C PRO A 329 1.36 -0.85 9.25
N THR A 330 1.95 -0.37 10.34
CA THR A 330 2.00 -1.08 11.63
C THR A 330 1.23 -0.33 12.69
N VAL A 331 1.03 -0.96 13.85
CA VAL A 331 0.51 -0.30 15.05
C VAL A 331 1.40 0.88 15.47
N GLU A 332 2.71 0.71 15.34
CA GLU A 332 3.72 1.65 15.82
C GLU A 332 3.90 2.86 14.91
N THR A 333 3.76 2.69 13.60
CA THR A 333 4.09 3.73 12.61
C THR A 333 2.90 4.24 11.82
N GLY A 334 1.75 3.56 11.87
CA GLY A 334 0.59 3.89 11.06
C GLY A 334 0.95 3.98 9.58
N PHE A 335 0.59 5.07 8.93
CA PHE A 335 0.88 5.29 7.50
C PHE A 335 2.13 6.16 7.25
N ALA A 336 2.91 6.48 8.29
CA ALA A 336 3.95 7.50 8.20
C ALA A 336 5.00 7.25 7.11
N TYR A 337 5.37 5.98 6.87
CA TYR A 337 6.32 5.65 5.80
C TYR A 337 5.71 5.79 4.40
N LEU A 338 4.42 5.49 4.26
CA LEU A 338 3.70 5.71 2.99
C LEU A 338 3.49 7.18 2.70
N GLU A 339 3.25 8.02 3.72
CA GLU A 339 3.20 9.49 3.56
C GLU A 339 4.53 10.04 3.02
N GLN A 340 5.68 9.54 3.51
CA GLN A 340 6.98 9.92 2.96
C GLN A 340 7.17 9.46 1.51
N VAL A 341 6.63 8.29 1.14
CA VAL A 341 6.66 7.81 -0.25
C VAL A 341 5.74 8.68 -1.13
N GLN A 342 4.57 9.10 -0.62
CA GLN A 342 3.68 10.05 -1.31
C GLN A 342 4.39 11.37 -1.60
N ASP A 343 5.12 11.92 -0.62
CA ASP A 343 5.91 13.13 -0.79
C ASP A 343 7.04 12.96 -1.81
N PHE A 344 7.75 11.82 -1.76
CA PHE A 344 8.88 11.54 -2.66
C PHE A 344 8.45 11.33 -4.12
N THR A 345 7.34 10.61 -4.34
CA THR A 345 6.76 10.41 -5.68
C THR A 345 6.01 11.66 -6.14
N GLY A 346 5.54 12.45 -5.18
CA GLY A 346 4.75 13.66 -5.36
C GLY A 346 3.43 13.38 -6.06
N VAL A 347 2.74 12.34 -5.60
CA VAL A 347 1.34 12.06 -5.95
C VAL A 347 0.40 13.11 -5.32
N PRO A 348 -0.79 13.35 -5.89
CA PRO A 348 -1.72 14.35 -5.35
C PRO A 348 -2.56 13.83 -4.16
N TYR A 349 -2.27 12.62 -3.68
CA TYR A 349 -3.02 11.95 -2.61
C TYR A 349 -2.34 12.17 -1.26
N SER A 350 -3.07 11.84 -0.21
CA SER A 350 -2.66 12.07 1.17
C SER A 350 -2.93 10.83 2.02
N LYS A 351 -2.70 10.96 3.33
CA LYS A 351 -3.11 9.98 4.34
C LYS A 351 -4.60 9.63 4.27
N ALA A 352 -5.46 10.54 3.84
CA ALA A 352 -6.91 10.32 3.77
C ALA A 352 -7.28 9.14 2.86
N GLU A 353 -6.62 9.01 1.71
CA GLU A 353 -6.83 7.87 0.80
C GLU A 353 -6.31 6.56 1.41
N LEU A 354 -5.20 6.59 2.15
CA LEU A 354 -4.64 5.41 2.82
C LEU A 354 -5.59 4.92 3.94
N GLU A 355 -6.17 5.84 4.70
CA GLU A 355 -7.19 5.55 5.71
C GLU A 355 -8.48 5.00 5.07
N LEU A 356 -8.90 5.54 3.92
CA LEU A 356 -10.04 5.03 3.17
C LEU A 356 -9.83 3.59 2.71
N ILE A 357 -8.63 3.25 2.21
CA ILE A 357 -8.25 1.89 1.81
C ILE A 357 -8.24 0.94 3.02
N TYR A 358 -7.73 1.39 4.16
CA TYR A 358 -7.77 0.60 5.39
C TYR A 358 -9.21 0.36 5.88
N ARG A 359 -10.09 1.37 5.78
CA ARG A 359 -11.50 1.22 6.10
C ARG A 359 -12.20 0.25 5.16
N LEU A 360 -11.88 0.26 3.87
CA LEU A 360 -12.34 -0.76 2.91
C LEU A 360 -11.93 -2.16 3.37
N TYR A 361 -10.66 -2.37 3.74
CA TYR A 361 -10.19 -3.66 4.26
C TYR A 361 -10.95 -4.10 5.52
N ARG A 362 -11.15 -3.19 6.48
CA ARG A 362 -11.97 -3.49 7.69
C ARG A 362 -13.39 -3.90 7.31
N ALA A 363 -14.03 -3.15 6.41
CA ALA A 363 -15.38 -3.45 5.95
C ALA A 363 -15.46 -4.82 5.25
N ARG A 364 -14.45 -5.19 4.43
CA ARG A 364 -14.37 -6.52 3.81
C ARG A 364 -14.45 -7.64 4.84
N LYS A 365 -13.69 -7.51 5.92
CA LYS A 365 -13.61 -8.51 6.98
C LYS A 365 -14.88 -8.54 7.84
N ASN A 366 -15.39 -7.38 8.23
CA ASN A 366 -16.58 -7.28 9.08
C ASN A 366 -17.85 -7.75 8.38
N LEU A 367 -17.97 -7.48 7.07
CA LEU A 367 -19.16 -7.79 6.26
C LEU A 367 -18.96 -9.03 5.39
N ALA A 368 -18.06 -9.94 5.76
CA ALA A 368 -17.71 -11.11 4.94
C ALA A 368 -18.90 -12.05 4.67
N SER A 369 -19.92 -12.03 5.54
CA SER A 369 -21.12 -12.85 5.44
C SER A 369 -22.26 -12.21 4.64
N ASP A 370 -22.12 -10.95 4.18
CA ASP A 370 -23.14 -10.22 3.41
C ASP A 370 -22.70 -10.00 1.95
N PRO A 371 -23.19 -10.83 0.99
CA PRO A 371 -22.83 -10.71 -0.41
C PRO A 371 -23.23 -9.38 -1.07
N ALA A 372 -24.31 -8.75 -0.61
CA ALA A 372 -24.77 -7.48 -1.18
C ALA A 372 -23.82 -6.34 -0.77
N LYS A 373 -23.37 -6.35 0.49
CA LYS A 373 -22.35 -5.43 0.97
C LYS A 373 -20.99 -5.68 0.32
N GLN A 374 -20.59 -6.95 0.14
CA GLN A 374 -19.36 -7.28 -0.61
C GLN A 374 -19.38 -6.73 -2.05
N ALA A 375 -20.51 -6.76 -2.75
CA ALA A 375 -20.62 -6.19 -4.09
C ALA A 375 -20.43 -4.66 -4.11
N LEU A 376 -20.85 -3.95 -3.06
CA LEU A 376 -20.57 -2.51 -2.92
C LEU A 376 -19.08 -2.27 -2.63
N LEU A 377 -18.45 -3.12 -1.83
CA LEU A 377 -17.01 -3.05 -1.55
C LEU A 377 -16.17 -3.38 -2.80
N ASP A 378 -16.62 -4.30 -3.67
CA ASP A 378 -16.02 -4.54 -4.99
C ASP A 378 -16.05 -3.27 -5.85
N HIS A 379 -17.17 -2.56 -5.84
CA HIS A 379 -17.29 -1.28 -6.54
C HIS A 379 -16.35 -0.21 -5.94
N ALA A 380 -16.21 -0.17 -4.61
CA ALA A 380 -15.28 0.74 -3.94
C ALA A 380 -13.82 0.45 -4.34
N ALA A 381 -13.41 -0.82 -4.30
CA ALA A 381 -12.08 -1.27 -4.71
C ALA A 381 -11.78 -0.92 -6.19
N ALA A 382 -12.73 -1.20 -7.09
CA ALA A 382 -12.59 -0.86 -8.51
C ALA A 382 -12.51 0.65 -8.74
N SER A 383 -13.25 1.45 -7.97
CA SER A 383 -13.19 2.92 -8.04
C SER A 383 -11.84 3.45 -7.57
N LEU A 384 -11.28 2.89 -6.49
CA LEU A 384 -9.91 3.21 -6.02
C LEU A 384 -8.86 2.82 -7.06
N ALA A 385 -8.98 1.64 -7.66
CA ALA A 385 -8.09 1.20 -8.74
C ALA A 385 -8.14 2.14 -9.96
N ALA A 386 -9.31 2.72 -10.24
CA ALA A 386 -9.52 3.72 -11.28
C ALA A 386 -9.20 5.17 -10.84
N LEU A 387 -8.73 5.37 -9.60
CA LEU A 387 -8.43 6.66 -8.99
C LEU A 387 -9.65 7.60 -8.82
N ASP A 388 -10.85 7.05 -8.79
CA ASP A 388 -12.10 7.76 -8.48
C ASP A 388 -12.40 7.67 -6.97
N VAL A 389 -11.67 8.46 -6.18
CA VAL A 389 -11.81 8.53 -4.72
C VAL A 389 -13.24 8.90 -4.29
N PRO A 390 -13.93 9.89 -4.91
CA PRO A 390 -15.31 10.20 -4.56
C PRO A 390 -16.28 9.03 -4.76
N ALA A 391 -16.17 8.29 -5.88
CA ALA A 391 -17.02 7.13 -6.13
C ALA A 391 -16.71 5.98 -5.15
N ALA A 392 -15.43 5.77 -4.82
CA ALA A 392 -15.02 4.80 -3.82
C ALA A 392 -15.61 5.10 -2.44
N GLN A 393 -15.49 6.37 -2.01
CA GLN A 393 -16.05 6.82 -0.74
C GLN A 393 -17.57 6.61 -0.71
N LEU A 394 -18.29 7.00 -1.77
CA LEU A 394 -19.74 6.82 -1.84
C LEU A 394 -20.15 5.33 -1.73
N ALA A 395 -19.44 4.44 -2.43
CA ALA A 395 -19.70 3.01 -2.38
C ALA A 395 -19.39 2.42 -1.00
N LEU A 396 -18.31 2.87 -0.35
CA LEU A 396 -17.96 2.45 0.99
C LEU A 396 -18.95 2.96 2.03
N GLU A 397 -19.42 4.20 1.96
CA GLU A 397 -20.47 4.72 2.85
C GLU A 397 -21.77 3.93 2.71
N ALA A 398 -22.15 3.52 1.49
CA ALA A 398 -23.33 2.68 1.29
C ALA A 398 -23.17 1.26 1.86
N ALA A 399 -21.94 0.75 1.91
CA ALA A 399 -21.64 -0.57 2.44
C ALA A 399 -21.52 -0.54 3.97
N ALA A 400 -20.66 0.31 4.49
CA ALA A 400 -20.29 0.40 5.90
C ALA A 400 -20.18 1.89 6.28
N PRO A 401 -21.27 2.57 6.66
CA PRO A 401 -21.28 3.98 7.02
C PRO A 401 -20.22 4.31 8.07
N ALA A 402 -19.55 5.46 7.92
CA ALA A 402 -18.56 5.87 8.91
C ALA A 402 -19.24 6.10 10.27
N GLY A 403 -18.68 5.58 11.35
CA GLY A 403 -19.31 5.73 12.68
C GLY A 403 -20.49 4.79 12.96
N ASP A 404 -20.81 3.85 12.07
CA ASP A 404 -21.62 2.67 12.36
C ASP A 404 -20.84 1.75 13.33
N PHE A 405 -20.95 2.04 14.62
CA PHE A 405 -20.18 1.44 15.68
C PHE A 405 -20.80 0.16 16.22
N ASP A 406 -22.11 -0.01 16.10
CA ASP A 406 -22.77 -1.27 16.47
C ASP A 406 -22.99 -2.24 15.29
N GLY A 407 -22.70 -1.79 14.06
CA GLY A 407 -22.62 -2.61 12.86
C GLY A 407 -23.99 -2.98 12.29
N ASP A 408 -25.04 -2.23 12.61
CA ASP A 408 -26.40 -2.49 12.15
C ASP A 408 -26.72 -1.91 10.76
N GLY A 409 -25.77 -1.16 10.19
CA GLY A 409 -25.82 -0.65 8.83
C GLY A 409 -26.32 0.78 8.71
N ASP A 410 -26.55 1.50 9.82
CA ASP A 410 -26.82 2.93 9.82
C ASP A 410 -25.89 3.74 10.77
N THR A 411 -26.20 5.01 11.02
CA THR A 411 -25.39 5.85 11.91
C THR A 411 -26.31 6.74 12.73
N ASP A 412 -26.59 6.30 13.94
CA ASP A 412 -27.65 6.86 14.78
C ASP A 412 -27.25 6.95 16.28
N GLY A 413 -28.24 7.12 17.16
CA GLY A 413 -28.00 7.26 18.60
C GLY A 413 -27.50 5.98 19.29
N ALA A 414 -27.73 4.80 18.73
CA ALA A 414 -27.23 3.52 19.24
C ALA A 414 -25.71 3.43 19.08
N ASP A 415 -25.17 3.93 17.96
CA ASP A 415 -23.73 4.07 17.76
C ASP A 415 -23.10 5.03 18.77
N LEU A 416 -23.74 6.17 19.03
CA LEU A 416 -23.25 7.11 20.03
C LEU A 416 -23.18 6.45 21.41
N LEU A 417 -24.13 5.57 21.75
CA LEU A 417 -24.07 4.79 23.00
C LEU A 417 -22.92 3.78 22.97
N THR A 418 -22.63 3.16 21.83
CA THR A 418 -21.47 2.28 21.67
C THR A 418 -20.16 3.03 21.86
N TRP A 419 -19.98 4.19 21.21
CA TRP A 419 -18.84 5.07 21.43
C TRP A 419 -18.72 5.50 22.90
N GLN A 420 -19.81 5.93 23.54
CA GLN A 420 -19.79 6.32 24.95
C GLN A 420 -19.35 5.20 25.88
N ARG A 421 -19.78 3.96 25.62
CA ARG A 421 -19.36 2.77 26.39
C ARG A 421 -17.89 2.43 26.19
N GLN A 422 -17.32 2.82 25.07
CA GLN A 422 -15.96 2.48 24.67
C GLN A 422 -15.00 3.67 24.74
N LEU A 423 -15.44 4.85 25.18
CA LEU A 423 -14.58 6.03 25.30
C LEU A 423 -13.34 5.74 26.16
N GLY A 424 -12.16 5.94 25.57
CA GLY A 424 -10.86 5.65 26.17
C GLY A 424 -10.41 4.19 26.03
N ALA A 425 -11.18 3.34 25.35
CA ALA A 425 -10.74 2.02 24.97
C ALA A 425 -9.61 2.12 23.94
N THR A 426 -8.68 1.18 24.01
CA THR A 426 -7.57 1.07 23.07
C THR A 426 -7.55 -0.32 22.45
N GLY A 427 -7.06 -0.41 21.22
CA GLY A 427 -6.99 -1.65 20.45
C GLY A 427 -7.30 -1.39 18.98
N LEU A 428 -6.38 -1.78 18.10
CA LEU A 428 -6.52 -1.63 16.65
C LEU A 428 -7.30 -2.80 16.07
N PHE A 429 -7.98 -2.63 14.93
CA PHE A 429 -8.40 -3.80 14.15
C PHE A 429 -7.16 -4.59 13.68
N PRO A 430 -7.16 -5.93 13.58
CA PRO A 430 -8.19 -6.87 14.03
C PRO A 430 -8.01 -7.28 15.50
N LEU A 431 -7.18 -6.58 16.29
CA LEU A 431 -7.03 -6.81 17.73
C LEU A 431 -8.36 -6.58 18.48
N ASN A 432 -9.18 -5.64 17.99
CA ASN A 432 -10.54 -5.40 18.45
C ASN A 432 -11.46 -5.22 17.24
N ASP A 433 -12.37 -6.17 17.02
CA ASP A 433 -13.28 -6.25 15.87
C ASP A 433 -14.48 -5.29 15.98
N HIS A 434 -14.76 -4.81 17.19
CA HIS A 434 -15.90 -3.94 17.50
C HIS A 434 -15.50 -2.71 18.31
N SER A 435 -14.40 -2.03 17.94
CA SER A 435 -14.07 -0.73 18.51
C SER A 435 -14.76 0.40 17.76
N ALA A 436 -15.32 1.35 18.52
CA ALA A 436 -15.83 2.65 18.06
C ALA A 436 -14.68 3.61 17.65
N ASP A 437 -13.64 3.03 17.08
CA ASP A 437 -12.42 3.64 16.54
C ASP A 437 -12.64 3.83 15.03
N ALA A 438 -13.31 4.92 14.69
CA ALA A 438 -13.70 5.26 13.32
C ALA A 438 -12.49 5.68 12.48
N ASN A 439 -11.52 6.39 13.06
CA ASN A 439 -10.31 6.80 12.34
C ASN A 439 -9.28 5.64 12.24
N GLY A 440 -9.47 4.58 13.03
CA GLY A 440 -8.64 3.40 13.02
C GLY A 440 -7.26 3.63 13.63
N ASP A 441 -7.08 4.62 14.50
CA ASP A 441 -5.79 4.96 15.13
C ASP A 441 -5.49 4.11 16.38
N GLY A 442 -6.47 3.31 16.82
CA GLY A 442 -6.35 2.39 17.93
C GLY A 442 -6.79 2.96 19.27
N ILE A 443 -7.38 4.15 19.30
CA ILE A 443 -7.88 4.83 20.48
C ILE A 443 -9.30 5.32 20.20
N VAL A 444 -10.26 4.92 21.04
CA VAL A 444 -11.62 5.46 20.96
C VAL A 444 -11.66 6.80 21.70
N ASP A 445 -11.68 7.91 20.97
CA ASP A 445 -11.64 9.25 21.53
C ASP A 445 -12.54 10.28 20.82
N ALA A 446 -12.26 11.57 21.02
CA ALA A 446 -13.03 12.65 20.44
C ALA A 446 -12.95 12.69 18.89
N ALA A 447 -11.86 12.20 18.29
CA ALA A 447 -11.70 12.15 16.85
C ALA A 447 -12.74 11.21 16.21
N ASP A 448 -13.03 10.07 16.84
CA ASP A 448 -14.06 9.14 16.37
C ASP A 448 -15.47 9.72 16.49
N LEU A 449 -15.71 10.45 17.58
CA LEU A 449 -16.97 11.15 17.78
C LEU A 449 -17.21 12.19 16.68
N GLU A 450 -16.17 12.90 16.22
CA GLU A 450 -16.32 13.84 15.11
C GLU A 450 -16.70 13.12 13.81
N ILE A 451 -16.14 11.93 13.54
CA ILE A 451 -16.54 11.12 12.38
C ILE A 451 -18.01 10.70 12.49
N TRP A 452 -18.43 10.21 13.65
CA TRP A 452 -19.84 9.85 13.89
C TRP A 452 -20.79 11.05 13.72
N LYS A 453 -20.42 12.24 14.21
CA LYS A 453 -21.23 13.47 14.03
C LYS A 453 -21.41 13.84 12.57
N ILE A 454 -20.35 13.73 11.77
CA ILE A 454 -20.41 14.03 10.33
C ILE A 454 -21.33 13.04 9.62
N SER A 455 -21.16 11.74 9.91
CA SER A 455 -21.94 10.68 9.28
C SER A 455 -23.41 10.69 9.69
N SER A 456 -23.70 10.77 10.99
CA SER A 456 -25.09 10.87 11.50
C SER A 456 -25.84 12.09 10.93
N ALA A 457 -25.16 13.23 10.74
CA ALA A 457 -25.75 14.39 10.09
C ALA A 457 -26.06 14.14 8.61
N ALA A 458 -25.19 13.42 7.88
CA ALA A 458 -25.43 13.04 6.50
C ALA A 458 -26.62 12.06 6.37
N SER A 459 -26.72 11.07 7.25
CA SER A 459 -27.84 10.12 7.33
C SER A 459 -29.17 10.82 7.65
N ALA A 460 -29.15 11.79 8.58
CA ALA A 460 -30.32 12.62 8.90
C ALA A 460 -30.77 13.51 7.72
N ALA A 461 -29.82 14.01 6.91
CA ALA A 461 -30.13 14.82 5.73
C ALA A 461 -30.74 14.00 4.58
N GLN A 462 -30.38 12.71 4.45
CA GLN A 462 -30.98 11.79 3.47
C GLN A 462 -32.42 11.40 3.83
N THR A 463 -32.74 11.28 5.12
CA THR A 463 -34.08 10.91 5.60
C THR A 463 -35.06 12.08 5.68
N ASN A 464 -34.57 13.34 5.65
CA ASN A 464 -35.42 14.53 5.68
C ASN A 464 -34.90 15.65 4.74
N PRO A 465 -35.39 15.75 3.49
CA PRO A 465 -34.93 16.72 2.50
C PRO A 465 -35.07 18.20 2.93
N ALA A 466 -35.98 18.48 3.88
CA ALA A 466 -36.17 19.82 4.44
C ALA A 466 -35.04 20.24 5.41
N ALA A 467 -34.33 19.28 6.03
CA ALA A 467 -33.19 19.55 6.90
C ALA A 467 -31.92 19.90 6.08
N ALA A 468 -31.73 19.24 4.93
CA ALA A 468 -30.63 19.52 4.00
C ALA A 468 -30.62 20.99 3.50
N ALA A 469 -31.80 21.59 3.30
CA ALA A 469 -31.94 22.99 2.87
C ALA A 469 -31.52 24.00 3.96
N ILE A 470 -31.63 23.63 5.24
CA ILE A 470 -31.23 24.48 6.38
C ILE A 470 -29.70 24.38 6.60
N GLN A 471 -29.12 23.19 6.41
CA GLN A 471 -27.67 22.98 6.54
C GLN A 471 -26.84 23.58 5.40
N LEU A 472 -27.33 23.55 4.15
CA LEU A 472 -26.68 24.27 3.04
C LEU A 472 -26.69 25.79 3.25
N ALA A 473 -27.72 26.35 3.90
CA ALA A 473 -27.79 27.77 4.22
C ALA A 473 -26.78 28.16 5.32
N THR A 474 -26.54 27.29 6.30
CA THR A 474 -25.50 27.52 7.33
C THR A 474 -24.08 27.31 6.79
N ALA A 475 -23.84 26.32 5.93
CA ALA A 475 -22.52 26.11 5.30
C ALA A 475 -22.16 27.24 4.32
N ALA A 476 -23.14 27.76 3.57
CA ALA A 476 -22.96 28.92 2.70
C ALA A 476 -22.63 30.20 3.50
N SER A 477 -23.11 30.32 4.75
CA SER A 477 -22.78 31.46 5.62
C SER A 477 -21.34 31.43 6.16
N HIS A 478 -20.65 30.28 6.11
CA HIS A 478 -19.23 30.13 6.43
C HIS A 478 -18.30 30.28 5.20
N LEU A 479 -18.86 30.30 3.98
CA LEU A 479 -18.14 30.45 2.71
C LEU A 479 -18.30 31.85 2.08
N VAL A 480 -19.00 32.77 2.74
CA VAL A 480 -18.93 34.20 2.40
C VAL A 480 -17.77 34.80 3.22
N PRO A 481 -16.60 35.08 2.61
CA PRO A 481 -15.64 35.93 3.29
C PRO A 481 -16.31 37.26 3.61
N GLU A 482 -16.30 37.66 4.88
CA GLU A 482 -16.62 39.04 5.25
C GLU A 482 -15.84 39.97 4.30
N PRO A 483 -16.49 40.94 3.64
CA PRO A 483 -15.74 41.96 2.94
C PRO A 483 -14.91 42.67 3.99
N ALA A 484 -13.58 42.43 3.97
CA ALA A 484 -12.63 43.01 4.90
C ALA A 484 -12.97 44.49 5.09
N ALA A 485 -13.34 44.86 6.31
CA ALA A 485 -13.73 46.21 6.71
C ALA A 485 -12.64 47.27 6.40
N ALA A 486 -11.44 46.84 5.99
CA ALA A 486 -10.36 47.70 5.49
C ALA A 486 -10.57 48.23 4.06
N SER A 487 -11.36 47.56 3.21
CA SER A 487 -11.54 47.94 1.80
C SER A 487 -12.60 49.04 1.59
N GLN A 488 -13.55 49.20 2.52
CA GLN A 488 -14.53 50.30 2.48
C GLN A 488 -14.01 51.60 3.11
N ALA A 489 -13.00 51.53 3.99
CA ALA A 489 -12.33 52.71 4.52
C ALA A 489 -11.40 53.40 3.49
N ALA A 490 -10.80 52.63 2.57
CA ALA A 490 -9.92 53.17 1.53
C ALA A 490 -10.70 53.91 0.42
N PHE A 491 -11.91 53.46 0.09
CA PHE A 491 -12.76 54.14 -0.90
C PHE A 491 -13.38 55.45 -0.35
N ALA A 492 -13.69 55.53 0.94
CA ALA A 492 -14.18 56.77 1.56
C ALA A 492 -13.10 57.87 1.65
N CYS A 493 -11.84 57.50 1.91
CA CYS A 493 -10.72 58.44 1.99
C CYS A 493 -10.27 58.97 0.61
N LEU A 494 -10.39 58.17 -0.46
CA LEU A 494 -10.05 58.63 -1.82
C LEU A 494 -11.12 59.58 -2.40
N SER A 495 -12.39 59.39 -2.07
CA SER A 495 -13.47 60.31 -2.47
C SER A 495 -13.41 61.68 -1.79
N MET A 496 -12.84 61.76 -0.58
CA MET A 496 -12.69 63.02 0.15
C MET A 496 -11.46 63.82 -0.29
N ALA A 497 -10.39 63.16 -0.76
CA ALA A 497 -9.22 63.82 -1.32
C ALA A 497 -9.46 64.39 -2.74
N LEU A 498 -10.39 63.81 -3.52
CA LEU A 498 -10.74 64.33 -4.85
C LEU A 498 -11.71 65.54 -4.80
N MET A 499 -12.50 65.70 -3.73
CA MET A 499 -13.37 66.88 -3.54
C MET A 499 -12.62 68.13 -3.03
N LEU A 500 -11.42 67.98 -2.46
CA LEU A 500 -10.62 69.11 -1.95
C LEU A 500 -9.65 69.71 -2.98
N ARG A 501 -9.55 69.17 -4.20
CA ARG A 501 -8.71 69.72 -5.28
C ARG A 501 -9.46 70.55 -6.33
N THR A 502 -10.79 70.65 -6.26
CA THR A 502 -11.60 71.48 -7.17
C THR A 502 -12.02 72.84 -6.58
N VAL A 503 -11.57 73.19 -5.38
CA VAL A 503 -11.68 74.56 -4.83
C VAL A 503 -10.33 75.27 -4.94
N ARG A 504 -9.88 75.52 -6.17
CA ARG A 504 -8.91 76.57 -6.54
C ARG A 504 -8.86 76.69 -8.06
N LEU A 505 -9.99 77.14 -8.62
CA LEU A 505 -10.09 77.90 -9.86
C LEU A 505 -11.42 78.69 -9.82
N ARG A 506 -11.48 79.61 -8.87
CA ARG A 506 -11.88 81.00 -9.05
C ARG A 506 -11.05 81.85 -8.10
#